data_AF-A0A6M0L3G8-F1
#
_entry.id   AF-A0A6M0L3G8-F1
#
_cell.length_a   1.000
_cell.length_b   1.000
_cell.length_c   1.000
_cell.angle_alpha   90.00
_cell.angle_beta   90.00
_cell.angle_gamma   90.00
#
_symmetry.space_group_name_H-M   'P 1'
#
loop_
_entity.id
_entity.type
_entity.pdbx_description
1 polymer ?
#
loop_
_entity_poly.entity_id
_entity_poly.type
_entity_poly.pdbx_seq_one_letter_code
_entity_poly.pdbx_strand_id
1 'polypeptide(L)' 'MKYYIDIKLMGDTEITLGFIWQKFYAQMHLALVDIKDENNSVDIGFSFPFYENHPFPMGDVL' A
#
# COMPACT_ATOMS: atom_id res chain seq x y z
N MET A 1 -5.98 16.65 2.09
CA MET A 1 -6.58 15.35 2.50
C MET A 1 -7.24 15.52 3.86
N LYS A 2 -8.54 15.18 4.00
CA LYS A 2 -9.32 15.33 5.26
C LYS A 2 -9.61 13.99 5.96
N TYR A 3 -9.45 12.89 5.24
CA TYR A 3 -9.75 11.53 5.68
C TYR A 3 -8.64 10.59 5.20
N TYR A 4 -8.41 9.51 5.94
CA TYR A 4 -7.49 8.43 5.59
C TYR A 4 -8.12 7.08 5.95
N ILE A 5 -7.60 6.00 5.36
CA ILE A 5 -8.01 4.63 5.62
C ILE A 5 -6.73 3.85 5.90
N ASP A 6 -6.63 3.22 7.06
CA ASP A 6 -5.54 2.29 7.36
C ASP A 6 -5.86 0.90 6.83
N ILE A 7 -4.92 0.30 6.10
CA ILE A 7 -5.00 -1.08 5.62
C ILE A 7 -3.90 -1.89 6.28
N LYS A 8 -4.26 -2.86 7.13
CA LYS A 8 -3.30 -3.79 7.75
C LYS A 8 -3.19 -5.10 6.98
N LEU A 9 -1.98 -5.43 6.54
CA LEU A 9 -1.63 -6.67 5.87
C LEU A 9 -1.30 -7.76 6.90
N MET A 10 -1.89 -8.95 6.76
CA MET A 10 -1.69 -10.06 7.70
C MET A 10 -1.08 -11.26 6.96
N GLY A 11 0.22 -11.46 7.17
CA GLY A 11 0.90 -12.69 6.76
C GLY A 11 0.79 -13.78 7.82
N ASP A 12 0.99 -15.02 7.41
CA ASP A 12 1.00 -16.21 8.28
C ASP A 12 2.14 -17.18 7.90
N THR A 13 2.10 -18.40 8.43
CA THR A 13 3.12 -19.43 8.19
C THR A 13 3.12 -19.99 6.77
N GLU A 14 2.01 -19.87 6.03
CA GLU A 14 1.86 -20.35 4.66
C GLU A 14 2.11 -19.22 3.64
N ILE A 15 1.66 -18.01 3.96
CA ILE A 15 1.76 -16.82 3.12
C ILE A 15 2.54 -15.73 3.83
N THR A 16 3.76 -15.46 3.36
CA THR A 16 4.61 -14.42 3.94
C THR A 16 4.06 -13.01 3.67
N LEU A 17 4.30 -12.09 4.61
CA LEU A 17 3.93 -10.68 4.45
C LEU A 17 4.53 -10.05 3.18
N GLY A 18 5.78 -10.42 2.83
CA GLY A 18 6.43 -9.96 1.60
C GLY A 18 5.71 -10.40 0.32
N PHE A 19 5.15 -11.61 0.30
CA PHE A 19 4.34 -12.09 -0.82
C PHE A 19 3.05 -11.28 -0.98
N ILE A 20 2.37 -10.99 0.14
CA ILE A 20 1.18 -10.14 0.15
C ILE A 20 1.53 -8.75 -0.38
N TRP A 21 2.61 -8.14 0.11
CA TRP A 21 3.10 -6.84 -0.36
C TRP A 21 3.34 -6.79 -1.86
N GLN A 22 4.01 -7.81 -2.41
CA GLN A 22 4.28 -7.89 -3.84
C GLN A 22 2.98 -7.86 -4.67
N LYS A 23 1.94 -8.56 -4.22
CA LYS A 23 0.65 -8.59 -4.91
C LYS A 23 -0.14 -7.29 -4.69
N PHE A 24 -0.16 -6.80 -3.45
CA PHE A 24 -0.89 -5.60 -3.07
C PHE A 24 -0.37 -4.36 -3.79
N TYR A 25 0.95 -4.15 -3.80
CA TYR A 25 1.56 -2.99 -4.47
C TYR A 25 1.27 -2.97 -5.98
N ALA A 26 1.28 -4.14 -6.64
CA ALA A 26 0.93 -4.24 -8.05
C ALA A 26 -0.52 -3.81 -8.33
N GLN A 27 -1.48 -4.27 -7.52
CA GLN A 27 -2.88 -3.86 -7.66
C GLN A 27 -3.08 -2.38 -7.34
N MET A 28 -2.41 -1.88 -6.30
CA MET A 28 -2.46 -0.47 -5.92
C MET A 28 -1.93 0.43 -7.04
N HIS A 29 -0.80 0.08 -7.67
CA HIS A 29 -0.28 0.80 -8.82
C HIS A 29 -1.28 0.85 -9.99
N LEU A 30 -1.89 -0.29 -10.34
CA LEU A 30 -2.88 -0.36 -11.40
C LEU A 30 -4.10 0.52 -11.11
N ALA A 31 -4.60 0.49 -9.87
CA ALA A 31 -5.70 1.33 -9.44
C ALA A 31 -5.38 2.83 -9.60
N LEU A 32 -4.16 3.27 -9.26
CA LEU A 32 -3.74 4.66 -9.45
C LEU A 32 -3.64 5.05 -10.92
N VAL A 33 -3.15 4.14 -11.77
CA VAL A 33 -3.09 4.37 -13.21
C VAL A 33 -4.49 4.51 -13.81
N ASP A 34 -5.48 3.80 -13.28
CA ASP A 34 -6.87 3.84 -13.75
C ASP A 34 -7.58 5.16 -13.40
N ILE A 35 -7.28 5.74 -12.24
CA ILE A 35 -7.94 6.95 -11.74
C ILE A 35 -7.18 8.27 -12.02
N LYS A 36 -6.02 8.21 -12.67
CA LYS A 36 -5.21 9.40 -12.96
C LYS A 36 -5.94 10.37 -13.89
N ASP A 37 -5.68 11.66 -13.72
CA ASP A 37 -6.25 12.70 -14.56
C ASP A 37 -5.49 12.87 -15.89
N GLU A 38 -5.94 13.82 -16.72
CA GLU A 38 -5.30 14.21 -17.98
C GLU A 38 -3.86 14.72 -17.82
N ASN A 39 -3.47 15.16 -16.62
CA ASN A 39 -2.14 15.61 -16.27
C ASN A 39 -1.27 14.51 -15.64
N ASN A 40 -1.72 13.24 -15.66
CA ASN A 40 -1.08 12.09 -15.00
C ASN A 40 -0.92 12.27 -13.47
N SER A 41 -1.82 13.02 -12.84
CA SER A 41 -1.84 13.25 -11.40
C SER A 41 -2.99 12.48 -10.73
N VAL A 42 -2.84 12.24 -9.43
CA VAL A 42 -3.83 11.56 -8.58
C VAL A 42 -3.99 12.34 -7.28
N ASP A 43 -5.24 12.55 -6.86
CA ASP A 43 -5.58 13.26 -5.61
C ASP A 43 -5.51 12.35 -4.35
N ILE A 44 -4.96 11.14 -4.50
CA ILE A 44 -4.78 10.15 -3.44
C ILE A 44 -3.28 9.90 -3.26
N GLY A 45 -2.84 9.93 -2.00
CA GLY A 45 -1.47 9.58 -1.60
C GLY A 45 -1.48 8.41 -0.62
N PHE A 46 -0.35 7.71 -0.54
CA PHE A 46 -0.12 6.62 0.41
C PHE A 46 0.95 7.01 1.41
N SER A 47 0.82 6.50 2.63
CA SER A 47 1.81 6.63 3.68
C SER A 47 2.27 5.26 4.15
N PHE A 48 3.45 5.21 4.75
CA PHE A 48 3.95 4.03 5.44
C PHE A 48 4.14 4.44 6.91
N PRO A 49 3.06 4.50 7.71
CA PRO A 49 3.09 5.08 9.06
C PRO A 49 4.08 4.38 10.01
N PHE A 50 4.43 3.11 9.74
CA PHE A 50 5.38 2.32 10.53
C PHE A 50 6.65 1.94 9.75
N TYR A 51 7.04 2.76 8.77
CA TYR A 51 8.34 2.63 8.12
C TYR A 51 9.45 2.58 9.20
N GLU A 52 10.38 1.63 9.09
CA GLU A 52 11.44 1.33 10.07
C GLU A 52 10.99 0.73 11.43
N ASN A 53 9.70 0.71 11.76
CA ASN A 53 9.18 0.06 12.98
C ASN A 53 8.79 -1.43 12.81
N HIS A 54 9.06 -2.00 11.61
CA HIS A 54 8.93 -3.41 11.15
C HIS A 54 7.57 -4.11 11.38
N PRO A 55 6.91 -4.67 10.33
CA PRO A 55 7.21 -6.06 9.96
C PRO A 55 7.46 -6.43 8.48
N PHE A 56 7.61 -5.49 7.52
CA PHE A 56 8.49 -5.62 6.32
C PHE A 56 7.84 -5.39 4.94
N PRO A 57 8.54 -4.78 3.95
CA PRO A 57 9.79 -4.02 4.06
C PRO A 57 9.58 -2.58 4.56
N MET A 58 8.34 -2.10 4.52
CA MET A 58 7.95 -0.71 4.82
C MET A 58 6.90 -0.62 5.94
N GLY A 59 6.72 -1.70 6.71
CA GLY A 59 5.62 -1.87 7.66
C GLY A 59 4.58 -2.86 7.15
N ASP A 60 3.54 -3.10 7.95
CA ASP A 60 2.38 -3.94 7.61
C ASP A 60 1.08 -3.13 7.54
N VAL A 61 1.16 -1.80 7.68
CA VAL A 61 0.03 -0.87 7.55
C VAL A 61 0.35 0.19 6.51
N LEU A 62 -0.60 0.49 5.62
CA LEU A 62 -0.62 1.70 4.78
C LEU A 62 -1.69 2.67 5.26
#